data_AF-A0AAE5XPS9-F1
#
_entry.id   AF-A0AAE5XPS9-F1
#
_cell.length_a   1.000
_cell.length_b   1.000
_cell.length_c   1.000
_cell.angle_alpha   90.00
_cell.angle_beta   90.00
_cell.angle_gamma   90.00
#
_symmetry.space_group_name_H-M   'P 1'
#
loop_
_entity.id
_entity.type
_entity.pdbx_description
1 polymer ?
#
loop_
_entity_poly.entity_id
_entity_poly.type
_entity_poly.pdbx_seq_one_letter_code
_entity_poly.pdbx_strand_id
1 'polypeptide(L)'
;MRVSGTGGTSSWASGYRIWADANGDGAYDAGEEIRVYEGVKDSSTLSLNGGGTTIIYRASGFASASANFKLCSSNANVQGRAVTISAAGRVSVAEETCP
;
A
#
# COMPACT_ATOMS: atom_id res chain seq x y z
N MET A 1 9.49 9.50 5.02
CA MET A 1 9.35 8.03 4.92
C MET A 1 8.49 7.70 3.73
N ARG A 2 8.80 6.62 3.00
CA ARG A 2 8.03 6.18 1.84
C ARG A 2 7.53 4.76 2.05
N VAL A 3 6.37 4.48 1.45
CA VAL A 3 5.80 3.14 1.36
C VAL A 3 5.47 2.89 -0.10
N SER A 4 5.92 1.79 -0.67
CA SER A 4 5.68 1.45 -2.09
C SER A 4 5.64 -0.06 -2.30
N GLY A 5 5.06 -0.49 -3.43
CA GLY A 5 5.12 -1.88 -3.87
C GLY A 5 6.57 -2.35 -4.09
N THR A 6 6.87 -3.60 -3.77
CA THR A 6 8.23 -4.15 -3.94
C THR A 6 8.63 -4.25 -5.42
N GLY A 7 7.68 -4.39 -6.34
CA GLY A 7 7.97 -4.46 -7.78
C GLY A 7 8.28 -3.11 -8.47
N GLY A 8 8.26 -1.98 -7.75
CA GLY A 8 8.36 -0.65 -8.38
C GLY A 8 7.15 -0.29 -9.26
N THR A 9 6.11 -1.12 -9.23
CA THR A 9 4.83 -0.93 -9.91
C THR A 9 3.76 -0.50 -8.90
N SER A 10 2.57 -0.17 -9.36
CA SER A 10 1.39 0.04 -8.51
C SER A 10 0.83 -1.27 -7.93
N SER A 11 1.47 -2.41 -8.13
CA SER A 11 1.00 -3.69 -7.59
C SER A 11 1.51 -3.88 -6.16
N TRP A 12 0.64 -3.58 -5.20
CA TRP A 12 0.85 -3.87 -3.78
C TRP A 12 0.60 -5.34 -3.43
N ALA A 13 -0.06 -6.08 -4.33
CA ALA A 13 -0.43 -7.48 -4.13
C ALA A 13 0.81 -8.40 -4.04
N SER A 14 1.91 -8.04 -4.69
CA SER A 14 3.18 -8.79 -4.68
C SER A 14 4.05 -8.50 -3.45
N GLY A 15 3.60 -7.61 -2.56
CA GLY A 15 4.35 -7.17 -1.39
C GLY A 15 4.63 -5.67 -1.45
N TYR A 16 5.01 -5.12 -0.30
CA TYR A 16 5.33 -3.71 -0.18
C TYR A 16 6.44 -3.50 0.83
N ARG A 17 7.05 -2.32 0.78
CA ARG A 17 8.19 -1.97 1.62
C ARG A 17 8.02 -0.58 2.22
N ILE A 18 8.67 -0.38 3.36
CA ILE A 18 8.85 0.91 4.02
C ILE A 18 10.33 1.26 3.91
N TRP A 19 10.64 2.48 3.50
CA TRP A 19 12.01 2.92 3.25
C TRP A 19 12.20 4.42 3.46
N ALA A 20 13.45 4.82 3.64
CA ALA A 20 13.88 6.21 3.73
C ALA A 20 14.73 6.57 2.52
N ASP A 21 14.23 7.49 1.71
CA ASP A 21 14.97 8.11 0.61
C ASP A 21 16.06 9.02 1.20
N ALA A 22 17.25 8.46 1.39
CA ALA A 22 18.37 9.10 2.04
C ALA A 22 19.14 9.99 1.07
N ASN A 23 19.13 9.65 -0.23
CA ASN A 23 19.82 10.39 -1.27
C ASN A 23 18.94 11.47 -1.95
N GLY A 24 17.62 11.43 -1.74
CA GLY A 24 16.67 12.43 -2.21
C GLY A 24 16.19 12.24 -3.66
N ASP A 25 16.41 11.08 -4.28
CA ASP A 25 16.11 10.86 -5.70
C ASP A 25 14.68 10.35 -5.97
N GLY A 26 13.95 9.98 -4.91
CA GLY A 26 12.58 9.50 -5.00
C GLY A 26 12.42 8.04 -5.43
N ALA A 27 13.51 7.31 -5.61
CA ALA A 27 13.54 5.88 -5.92
C ALA A 27 14.05 5.07 -4.73
N TYR A 28 13.70 3.79 -4.69
CA TYR A 28 14.23 2.89 -3.66
C TYR A 28 15.64 2.44 -4.05
N ASP A 29 16.59 2.61 -3.15
CA ASP A 29 17.94 2.08 -3.29
C ASP A 29 18.30 1.01 -2.26
N ALA A 30 19.33 0.23 -2.59
CA ALA A 30 19.89 -0.74 -1.65
C ALA A 30 20.42 -0.02 -0.39
N GLY A 31 19.94 -0.45 0.78
CA GLY A 31 20.30 0.15 2.07
C GLY A 31 19.31 1.20 2.60
N GLU A 32 18.30 1.58 1.81
CA GLU A 32 17.24 2.50 2.24
C GLU A 32 16.05 1.80 2.91
N GLU A 33 16.02 0.47 2.82
CA GLU A 33 14.99 -0.38 3.38
C GLU A 33 14.92 -0.26 4.90
N ILE A 34 13.70 -0.06 5.40
CA ILE A 34 13.39 -0.15 6.83
C ILE A 34 12.67 -1.46 7.14
N ARG A 35 11.72 -1.86 6.27
CA ARG A 35 10.94 -3.09 6.42
C ARG A 35 10.30 -3.53 5.12
N VAL A 36 10.24 -4.84 4.89
CA VAL A 36 9.49 -5.48 3.79
C VAL A 36 8.37 -6.33 4.34
N TYR A 37 7.26 -6.34 3.60
CA TYR A 37 6.12 -7.23 3.81
C TYR A 37 5.89 -8.04 2.53
N GLU A 38 5.72 -9.34 2.72
CA GLU A 38 5.42 -10.28 1.65
C GLU A 38 4.08 -9.98 0.98
N GLY A 39 3.93 -10.47 -0.25
CA GLY A 39 2.69 -10.38 -1.01
C GLY A 39 1.52 -11.16 -0.40
N VAL A 40 0.33 -10.91 -0.93
CA VAL A 40 -0.88 -11.62 -0.54
C VAL A 40 -0.75 -13.09 -0.93
N LYS A 41 -0.76 -13.99 0.08
CA LYS A 41 -0.41 -15.40 -0.07
C LYS A 41 -1.36 -16.20 -0.98
N ASP A 42 -2.64 -15.80 -1.03
CA ASP A 42 -3.70 -16.47 -1.81
C ASP A 42 -4.19 -15.58 -2.96
N SER A 43 -3.28 -15.14 -3.82
CA SER A 43 -3.60 -14.22 -4.94
C SER A 43 -4.56 -14.79 -5.99
N SER A 44 -4.85 -16.10 -5.96
CA SER A 44 -5.88 -16.74 -6.79
C SER A 44 -7.30 -16.41 -6.32
N THR A 45 -7.47 -16.14 -5.03
CA THR A 45 -8.78 -15.81 -4.43
C THR A 45 -8.84 -14.39 -3.90
N LEU A 46 -7.70 -13.81 -3.53
CA LEU A 46 -7.60 -12.46 -3.01
C LEU A 46 -6.98 -11.52 -4.04
N SER A 47 -7.64 -10.38 -4.28
CA SER A 47 -7.13 -9.29 -5.10
C SER A 47 -6.93 -8.04 -4.25
N LEU A 48 -5.76 -7.41 -4.38
CA LEU A 48 -5.47 -6.13 -3.74
C LEU A 48 -5.27 -5.08 -4.82
N ASN A 49 -6.12 -4.06 -4.82
CA ASN A 49 -6.13 -3.01 -5.84
C ASN A 49 -6.08 -1.61 -5.21
N GLY A 50 -5.62 -0.63 -5.99
CA GLY A 50 -5.57 0.78 -5.60
C GLY A 50 -4.21 1.23 -5.05
N GLY A 51 -4.19 2.24 -4.19
CA GLY A 51 -2.98 2.66 -3.46
C GLY A 51 -1.99 3.57 -4.19
N GLY A 52 -2.08 3.69 -5.52
CA GLY A 52 -1.05 4.40 -6.31
C GLY A 52 0.27 3.63 -6.37
N THR A 53 1.37 4.29 -6.71
CA THR A 53 2.71 3.66 -6.75
C THR A 53 3.46 3.79 -5.42
N THR A 54 3.44 4.99 -4.83
CA THR A 54 4.17 5.32 -3.62
C THR A 54 3.36 6.27 -2.75
N ILE A 55 3.39 6.05 -1.45
CA ILE A 55 2.84 6.94 -0.43
C ILE A 55 4.01 7.55 0.34
N ILE A 56 4.08 8.88 0.35
CA ILE A 56 5.13 9.61 1.07
C ILE A 56 4.53 10.19 2.34
N TYR A 57 5.04 9.77 3.49
CA TYR A 57 4.74 10.37 4.78
C TYR A 57 5.80 11.40 5.15
N ARG A 58 5.34 12.62 5.42
CA ARG A 58 6.15 13.74 5.94
C ARG A 58 6.36 13.58 7.44
N ALA A 59 7.33 14.30 8.01
CA ALA A 59 7.60 14.29 9.45
C ALA A 59 6.39 14.71 10.31
N SER A 60 5.48 15.52 9.75
CA SER A 60 4.22 15.90 10.40
C SER A 60 3.15 14.81 10.40
N GLY A 61 3.40 13.65 9.78
CA GLY A 61 2.45 12.56 9.62
C GLY A 61 1.53 12.70 8.40
N PHE A 62 1.50 13.84 7.72
CA PHE A 62 0.70 14.03 6.50
C PHE A 62 1.21 13.15 5.35
N ALA A 63 0.27 12.61 4.58
CA ALA A 63 0.57 11.86 3.37
C ALA A 63 0.65 12.80 2.16
N SER A 64 1.45 12.43 1.15
CA SER A 64 1.55 13.17 -0.11
C SER A 64 0.25 13.22 -0.91
N ALA A 65 -0.59 12.20 -0.76
CA ALA A 65 -1.91 12.10 -1.38
C ALA A 65 -2.78 11.16 -0.54
N SER A 66 -4.10 11.24 -0.74
CA SER A 66 -4.99 10.19 -0.25
C SER A 66 -4.85 8.93 -1.08
N ALA A 67 -4.96 7.78 -0.44
CA ALA A 67 -4.91 6.48 -1.09
C ALA A 67 -6.07 5.61 -0.63
N ASN A 68 -6.59 4.77 -1.51
CA ASN A 68 -7.59 3.78 -1.17
C ASN A 68 -7.14 2.42 -1.70
N PHE A 69 -7.09 1.44 -0.82
CA PHE A 69 -6.77 0.05 -1.11
C PHE A 69 -8.02 -0.78 -0.93
N LYS A 70 -8.30 -1.69 -1.84
CA LYS A 70 -9.39 -2.64 -1.73
C LYS A 70 -8.83 -4.05 -1.77
N LEU A 71 -9.00 -4.78 -0.68
CA LEU A 71 -8.73 -6.20 -0.59
C LEU A 71 -10.05 -6.94 -0.78
N CYS A 72 -10.14 -7.68 -1.89
CA CYS A 72 -11.33 -8.37 -2.32
C CYS A 72 -11.10 -9.86 -2.46
N SER A 73 -12.12 -10.64 -2.16
CA SER A 73 -12.14 -12.10 -2.34
C SER A 73 -13.02 -12.46 -3.53
N SER A 74 -12.61 -13.47 -4.32
CA SER A 74 -13.46 -14.08 -5.36
C SER A 74 -14.58 -14.96 -4.77
N ASN A 75 -14.48 -15.32 -3.49
CA ASN A 75 -15.59 -15.91 -2.75
C ASN A 75 -16.57 -14.80 -2.32
N ALA A 76 -17.75 -14.77 -2.95
CA ALA A 76 -18.80 -13.79 -2.71
C ALA A 76 -19.37 -13.78 -1.28
N ASN A 77 -19.12 -14.83 -0.48
CA ASN A 77 -19.54 -14.88 0.93
C ASN A 77 -18.55 -14.21 1.88
N VAL A 78 -17.42 -13.72 1.37
CA VAL A 78 -16.40 -13.04 2.17
C VAL A 78 -16.45 -11.54 1.87
N GLN A 79 -16.82 -10.75 2.87
CA GLN A 79 -16.85 -9.29 2.76
C GLN A 79 -15.43 -8.74 2.53
N GLY A 80 -15.27 -7.86 1.55
CA GLY A 80 -14.02 -7.17 1.28
C GLY A 80 -13.63 -6.19 2.39
N ARG A 81 -12.42 -5.65 2.29
CA ARG A 81 -11.93 -4.58 3.16
C ARG A 81 -11.34 -3.45 2.34
N ALA A 82 -11.69 -2.22 2.70
CA ALA A 82 -11.04 -1.03 2.21
C ALA A 82 -10.10 -0.47 3.27
N VAL A 83 -8.87 -0.16 2.89
CA VAL A 83 -7.94 0.64 3.69
C VAL A 83 -7.80 2.00 3.02
N THR A 84 -8.23 3.04 3.72
CA THR A 84 -8.14 4.41 3.21
C THR A 84 -7.11 5.18 4.01
N ILE A 85 -6.29 5.96 3.31
CA ILE A 85 -5.32 6.90 3.86
C ILE A 85 -5.76 8.29 3.41
N SER A 86 -6.04 9.17 4.37
CA SER A 86 -6.37 10.56 4.05
C SER A 86 -5.09 11.38 3.77
N ALA A 87 -5.22 12.54 3.14
CA ALA A 87 -4.09 13.46 2.98
C ALA A 87 -3.50 13.92 4.33
N ALA A 88 -4.29 13.88 5.41
CA ALA A 88 -3.81 14.12 6.77
C ALA A 88 -3.02 12.92 7.35
N GLY A 89 -2.82 11.85 6.58
CA GLY A 89 -2.07 10.66 6.97
C GLY A 89 -2.83 9.65 7.83
N ARG A 90 -4.09 9.94 8.17
CA ARG A 90 -4.92 9.01 8.96
C ARG A 90 -5.25 7.78 8.12
N VAL A 91 -4.97 6.62 8.69
CA VAL A 91 -5.36 5.32 8.15
C VAL A 91 -6.68 4.88 8.79
N SER A 92 -7.59 4.34 7.98
CA SER A 92 -8.85 3.74 8.42
C SER A 92 -9.15 2.48 7.65
N VAL A 93 -9.86 1.54 8.28
CA VAL A 93 -10.32 0.30 7.65
C VAL A 93 -11.85 0.26 7.71
N ALA A 94 -12.46 -0.11 6.59
CA ALA A 94 -13.91 -0.30 6.47
C ALA A 94 -14.22 -1.58 5.69
N GLU A 95 -15.46 -2.05 5.79
CA GLU A 95 -15.96 -3.08 4.90
C GLU A 95 -16.13 -2.52 3.48
N GLU A 96 -15.85 -3.35 2.48
CA GLU A 96 -15.93 -2.99 1.07
C GLU A 96 -16.76 -4.04 0.34
N THR A 97 -17.73 -3.61 -0.45
CA THR A 97 -18.43 -4.50 -1.38
C THR A 97 -17.57 -4.67 -2.62
N CYS A 98 -17.10 -5.88 -2.85
CA CYS A 98 -16.28 -6.21 -4.00
C CYS A 98 -17.13 -6.26 -5.28
N PRO A 99 -16.55 -5.90 -6.45
CA PRO A 99 -17.21 -6.05 -7.74
C PRO A 99 -17.64 -7.49 -8.03
#